data_AF-A0A8I1WLH0-F1
#
_entry.id   AF-A0A8I1WLH0-F1
#
_cell.length_a   1.000
_cell.length_b   1.000
_cell.length_c   1.000
_cell.angle_alpha   90.00
_cell.angle_beta   90.00
_cell.angle_gamma   90.00
#
_symmetry.space_group_name_H-M   'P 1'
#
loop_
_entity.id
_entity.type
_entity.pdbx_description
1 polymer ?
#
loop_
_entity_poly.entity_id
_entity_poly.type
_entity_poly.pdbx_seq_one_letter_code
_entity_poly.pdbx_strand_id
1 'polypeptide(L)'
;MKKILKWIALCVIFVLCVSGCGILKTVTEDPYVGNWIGIVKVPGMGNALLRVNIEPAEEERYRVHATAENYQRVQTEGENASKSNEFVWQTGAELRFTGQLESDTLQLNRMMHLSLMLSKATGKLRFPDGTEISRDTGKEYPALKEELRKEMHEKFPEAVFRDKKAQ
;
A
#
# COMPACT_ATOMS: atom_id res chain seq x y z
N MET A 1 60.25 -14.25 -25.42
CA MET A 1 59.61 -14.14 -24.08
C MET A 1 58.64 -12.96 -23.90
N LYS A 2 58.72 -11.84 -24.64
CA LYS A 2 57.79 -10.69 -24.47
C LYS A 2 56.33 -10.93 -24.88
N LYS A 3 56.05 -11.88 -25.79
CA LYS A 3 54.68 -12.19 -26.25
C LYS A 3 53.88 -12.95 -25.18
N ILE A 4 54.50 -13.89 -24.47
CA ILE A 4 53.85 -14.73 -23.44
C ILE A 4 53.40 -13.88 -22.25
N LEU A 5 54.22 -12.89 -21.84
CA LEU A 5 53.88 -11.98 -20.75
C LEU A 5 52.62 -11.14 -21.03
N LYS A 6 52.38 -10.75 -22.29
CA LYS A 6 51.19 -9.98 -22.68
C LYS A 6 49.91 -10.80 -22.55
N TRP A 7 49.95 -12.09 -22.90
CA TRP A 7 48.80 -12.98 -22.77
C TRP A 7 48.48 -13.31 -21.31
N ILE A 8 49.51 -13.45 -20.46
CA ILE A 8 49.32 -13.66 -19.02
C ILE A 8 48.70 -12.42 -18.37
N ALA A 9 49.19 -11.22 -18.70
CA ALA A 9 48.61 -9.97 -18.20
C ALA A 9 47.14 -9.82 -18.61
N LEU A 10 46.79 -10.19 -19.85
CA LEU A 10 45.41 -10.17 -20.34
C LEU A 10 44.53 -11.15 -19.55
N CYS A 11 45.02 -12.36 -19.27
CA CYS A 11 44.29 -13.37 -18.49
C CYS A 11 44.08 -12.93 -17.03
N VAL A 12 45.08 -12.29 -16.41
CA VAL A 12 44.97 -11.79 -15.03
C VAL A 12 43.94 -10.64 -14.94
N ILE A 13 43.92 -9.73 -15.90
CA ILE A 13 42.90 -8.66 -15.97
C ILE A 13 41.50 -9.26 -16.19
N PHE A 14 41.39 -10.27 -17.06
CA PHE A 14 40.11 -10.94 -17.31
C PHE A 14 39.59 -11.60 -16.03
N VAL A 15 40.43 -12.36 -15.31
CA VAL A 15 40.07 -12.99 -14.04
C VAL A 15 39.70 -11.96 -12.96
N LEU A 16 40.39 -10.82 -12.89
CA LEU A 16 40.04 -9.71 -11.98
C LEU A 16 38.70 -9.05 -12.36
N CYS A 17 38.38 -8.95 -13.65
CA CYS A 17 37.09 -8.42 -14.09
C CYS A 17 35.92 -9.38 -13.81
N VAL A 18 36.14 -10.70 -13.91
CA VAL A 18 35.07 -11.69 -13.63
C VAL A 18 34.86 -11.87 -12.11
N SER A 19 35.91 -11.70 -11.29
CA SER A 19 35.81 -11.76 -9.83
C SER A 19 35.33 -10.46 -9.16
N GLY A 20 35.35 -9.33 -9.88
CA GLY A 20 34.84 -8.03 -9.42
C GLY A 20 33.31 -7.86 -9.46
N CYS A 21 32.57 -8.80 -10.07
CA CYS A 21 31.10 -8.75 -10.13
C CYS A 21 30.40 -9.61 -9.05
N GLY A 22 31.10 -9.95 -7.97
CA GLY A 22 30.56 -10.83 -6.91
C GLY A 22 29.91 -10.12 -5.72
N ILE A 23 29.89 -8.78 -5.67
CA ILE A 23 29.41 -8.05 -4.48
C ILE A 23 28.57 -6.83 -4.89
N LEU A 24 27.53 -7.07 -5.69
CA LEU A 24 26.30 -6.32 -5.46
C LEU A 24 25.48 -7.21 -4.53
N LYS A 25 25.68 -7.02 -3.22
CA LYS A 25 24.60 -7.27 -2.26
C LYS A 25 23.47 -6.34 -2.70
N THR A 26 22.65 -6.82 -3.63
CA THR A 26 21.29 -6.34 -3.81
C THR A 26 20.68 -6.56 -2.43
N VAL A 27 20.68 -5.51 -1.62
CA VAL A 27 19.67 -5.37 -0.58
C VAL A 27 18.40 -5.30 -1.40
N THR A 28 17.83 -6.47 -1.70
CA THR A 28 16.46 -6.59 -2.17
C THR A 28 15.64 -6.06 -1.01
N GLU A 29 15.38 -4.76 -1.03
CA GLU A 29 14.37 -4.15 -0.18
C GLU A 29 13.14 -5.04 -0.32
N ASP A 30 12.66 -5.53 0.82
CA ASP A 30 11.50 -6.39 0.86
C ASP A 30 10.36 -5.72 0.09
N PRO A 31 9.84 -6.36 -0.97
CA PRO A 31 8.96 -5.67 -1.89
C PRO A 31 7.60 -5.35 -1.27
N TYR A 32 7.24 -5.95 -0.13
CA TYR A 32 6.02 -5.66 0.63
C TYR A 32 6.20 -4.52 1.62
N VAL A 33 7.41 -4.30 2.14
CA VAL A 33 7.66 -3.33 3.23
C VAL A 33 7.48 -1.90 2.78
N GLY A 34 6.66 -1.14 3.52
CA GLY A 34 6.48 0.31 3.42
C GLY A 34 5.00 0.69 3.29
N ASN A 35 4.75 1.90 2.77
CA ASN A 35 3.41 2.48 2.72
C ASN A 35 2.70 2.17 1.40
N TRP A 36 1.43 1.80 1.50
CA TRP A 36 0.56 1.45 0.40
C TRP A 36 -0.78 2.18 0.54
N ILE A 37 -1.39 2.50 -0.58
CA ILE A 37 -2.62 3.27 -0.63
C ILE A 37 -3.48 2.88 -1.84
N GLY A 38 -4.80 2.91 -1.66
CA GLY A 38 -5.76 2.75 -2.75
C GLY A 38 -7.20 2.82 -2.26
N ILE A 39 -8.15 2.81 -3.20
CA ILE A 39 -9.58 2.75 -2.88
C ILE A 39 -10.01 1.29 -2.81
N VAL A 40 -10.64 0.90 -1.71
CA VAL A 40 -11.15 -0.44 -1.48
C VAL A 40 -12.61 -0.39 -1.00
N LYS A 41 -13.34 -1.48 -1.18
CA LYS A 41 -14.70 -1.61 -0.65
C LYS A 41 -14.67 -2.26 0.74
N VAL A 42 -14.97 -1.48 1.78
CA VAL A 42 -15.05 -1.97 3.16
C VAL A 42 -16.51 -2.32 3.50
N PRO A 43 -16.81 -3.55 3.96
CA PRO A 43 -18.15 -3.91 4.42
C PRO A 43 -18.66 -2.93 5.49
N GLY A 44 -19.90 -2.45 5.32
CA GLY A 44 -20.52 -1.45 6.22
C GLY A 44 -20.08 0.00 6.01
N MET A 45 -18.93 0.25 5.36
CA MET A 45 -18.41 1.61 5.09
C MET A 45 -18.58 2.05 3.63
N GLY A 46 -18.64 1.09 2.69
CA GLY A 46 -18.63 1.37 1.25
C GLY A 46 -17.22 1.58 0.71
N ASN A 47 -17.08 2.39 -0.34
CA ASN A 47 -15.77 2.74 -0.90
C ASN A 47 -15.00 3.62 0.10
N ALA A 48 -13.75 3.26 0.36
CA ALA A 48 -12.90 3.89 1.34
C ALA A 48 -11.47 3.99 0.81
N LEU A 49 -10.77 5.05 1.20
CA LEU A 49 -9.34 5.17 1.01
C LEU A 49 -8.67 4.32 2.10
N LEU A 50 -7.99 3.27 1.67
CA LEU A 50 -7.20 2.40 2.53
C LEU A 50 -5.74 2.85 2.47
N ARG A 51 -5.13 3.06 3.64
CA ARG A 51 -3.68 3.16 3.82
C ARG A 51 -3.20 1.95 4.57
N VAL A 52 -2.13 1.33 4.10
CA VAL A 52 -1.52 0.16 4.72
C VAL A 52 -0.02 0.41 4.88
N ASN A 53 0.47 0.43 6.11
CA ASN A 53 1.89 0.41 6.42
C ASN A 53 2.30 -1.03 6.78
N ILE A 54 3.30 -1.56 6.07
CA ILE A 54 3.84 -2.90 6.27
C ILE A 54 5.29 -2.74 6.74
N GLU A 55 5.60 -3.26 7.92
CA GLU A 55 6.94 -3.23 8.52
C GLU A 55 7.45 -4.66 8.72
N PRO A 56 8.76 -4.90 8.55
CA PRO A 56 9.34 -6.20 8.84
C PRO A 56 9.26 -6.51 10.34
N ALA A 57 9.07 -7.78 10.68
CA ALA A 57 9.16 -8.32 12.03
C ALA A 57 10.07 -9.57 12.04
N GLU A 58 10.24 -10.18 13.20
CA GLU A 58 11.10 -11.38 13.37
C GLU A 58 10.54 -12.59 12.59
N GLU A 59 11.43 -13.47 12.10
CA GLU A 59 11.08 -14.78 11.52
C GLU A 59 10.05 -14.74 10.38
N GLU A 60 10.31 -13.97 9.31
CA GLU A 60 9.43 -13.85 8.12
C GLU A 60 8.02 -13.29 8.42
N ARG A 61 7.86 -12.64 9.56
CA ARG A 61 6.62 -11.95 9.94
C ARG A 61 6.66 -10.48 9.55
N TYR A 62 5.48 -9.89 9.47
CA TYR A 62 5.27 -8.48 9.20
C TYR A 62 4.35 -7.88 10.25
N ARG A 63 4.58 -6.64 10.65
CA ARG A 63 3.58 -5.83 11.33
C ARG A 63 2.85 -5.02 10.28
N VAL A 64 1.54 -5.10 10.30
CA VAL A 64 0.71 -4.40 9.32
C VAL A 64 -0.28 -3.52 10.06
N HIS A 65 -0.28 -2.25 9.69
CA HIS A 65 -1.19 -1.24 10.19
C HIS A 65 -2.02 -0.71 9.01
N ALA A 66 -3.32 -0.95 9.05
CA ALA A 66 -4.25 -0.53 8.02
C ALA A 66 -5.24 0.49 8.57
N THR A 67 -5.42 1.59 7.86
CA THR A 67 -6.37 2.66 8.20
C THR A 67 -7.29 2.88 7.01
N ALA A 68 -8.60 2.84 7.24
CA ALA A 68 -9.61 3.12 6.23
C ALA A 68 -10.32 4.44 6.56
N GLU A 69 -10.36 5.33 5.57
CA GLU A 69 -10.98 6.65 5.68
C GLU A 69 -12.02 6.83 4.58
N ASN A 70 -13.12 7.51 4.89
CA ASN A 70 -14.12 7.89 3.90
C ASN A 70 -14.88 9.15 4.31
N TYR A 71 -15.74 9.62 3.42
CA TYR A 71 -16.72 10.64 3.72
C TYR A 71 -17.92 10.03 4.43
N GLN A 72 -18.10 10.37 5.70
CA GLN A 72 -19.22 9.92 6.51
C GLN A 72 -20.25 11.02 6.68
N ARG A 73 -21.54 10.67 6.58
CA ARG A 73 -22.62 11.62 6.82
C ARG A 73 -22.60 12.03 8.29
N VAL A 74 -22.68 13.33 8.56
CA VAL A 74 -22.80 13.85 9.92
C VAL A 74 -24.16 13.45 10.47
N GLN A 75 -24.19 12.52 11.43
CA GLN A 75 -25.40 12.25 12.19
C GLN A 75 -25.57 13.39 13.22
N THR A 76 -26.52 14.27 12.97
CA THR A 76 -26.92 15.28 13.97
C THR A 76 -27.91 14.63 14.92
N GLU A 77 -27.62 14.53 16.22
CA GLU A 77 -28.60 14.05 17.19
C GLU A 77 -29.79 15.01 17.29
N GLY A 78 -31.02 14.50 17.16
CA GLY A 78 -32.29 15.26 17.26
C GLY A 78 -33.16 15.24 16.00
N GLU A 79 -34.31 15.93 16.04
CA GLU A 79 -35.36 15.99 14.98
C GLU A 79 -34.87 16.39 13.58
N ASN A 80 -33.63 16.87 13.45
CA ASN A 80 -33.00 17.27 12.18
C ASN A 80 -32.00 16.24 11.61
N ALA A 81 -31.85 15.06 12.24
CA ALA A 81 -30.90 14.00 11.87
C ALA A 81 -30.99 13.53 10.40
N SER A 82 -32.14 13.75 9.74
CA SER A 82 -32.40 13.30 8.37
C SER A 82 -32.11 14.33 7.28
N LYS A 83 -31.74 15.59 7.59
CA LYS A 83 -31.67 16.66 6.58
C LYS A 83 -30.27 17.19 6.27
N SER A 84 -29.23 16.83 7.01
CA SER A 84 -27.88 17.25 6.65
C SER A 84 -27.30 16.33 5.56
N ASN A 85 -27.24 16.84 4.33
CA ASN A 85 -26.37 16.27 3.28
C ASN A 85 -24.90 16.65 3.51
N GLU A 86 -24.50 16.75 4.78
CA GLU A 86 -23.14 17.12 5.16
C GLU A 86 -22.31 15.86 5.38
N PHE A 87 -21.17 15.81 4.71
CA PHE A 87 -20.24 14.71 4.78
C PHE A 87 -18.89 15.19 5.29
N VAL A 88 -18.34 14.49 6.27
CA VAL A 88 -17.04 14.82 6.85
C VAL A 88 -16.07 13.70 6.56
N TRP A 89 -14.84 14.07 6.19
CA TRP A 89 -13.76 13.09 6.07
C TRP A 89 -13.39 12.52 7.44
N GLN A 90 -13.55 11.22 7.62
CA GLN A 90 -13.32 10.55 8.91
C GLN A 90 -12.58 9.22 8.73
N THR A 91 -11.76 8.88 9.73
CA THR A 91 -11.21 7.54 9.89
C THR A 91 -12.30 6.62 10.41
N GLY A 92 -12.73 5.68 9.58
CA GLY A 92 -13.83 4.77 9.92
C GLY A 92 -13.37 3.45 10.52
N ALA A 93 -12.17 2.97 10.17
CA ALA A 93 -11.59 1.78 10.76
C ALA A 93 -10.06 1.86 10.84
N GLU A 94 -9.51 1.36 11.94
CA GLU A 94 -8.07 1.14 12.12
C GLU A 94 -7.86 -0.30 12.56
N LEU A 95 -6.97 -1.01 11.88
CA LEU A 95 -6.66 -2.41 12.12
C LEU A 95 -5.16 -2.59 12.24
N ARG A 96 -4.75 -3.37 13.23
CA ARG A 96 -3.36 -3.77 13.45
C ARG A 96 -3.30 -5.28 13.56
N PHE A 97 -2.47 -5.90 12.75
CA PHE A 97 -2.29 -7.35 12.76
C PHE A 97 -0.88 -7.73 12.31
N THR A 98 -0.53 -8.99 12.54
CA THR A 98 0.74 -9.58 12.10
C THR A 98 0.50 -10.40 10.84
N GLY A 99 1.29 -10.18 9.80
CA GLY A 99 1.30 -11.02 8.61
C GLY A 99 2.45 -12.03 8.61
N GLN A 100 2.31 -13.07 7.81
CA GLN A 100 3.37 -14.03 7.50
C GLN A 100 3.48 -14.19 5.99
N LEU A 101 4.70 -14.23 5.47
CA LEU A 101 4.91 -14.52 4.05
C LEU A 101 4.81 -16.02 3.82
N GLU A 102 3.93 -16.43 2.91
CA GLU A 102 3.82 -17.81 2.44
C GLU A 102 4.01 -17.80 0.91
N SER A 103 5.16 -18.32 0.46
CA SER A 103 5.59 -18.24 -0.95
C SER A 103 5.66 -16.79 -1.45
N ASP A 104 4.72 -16.38 -2.32
CA ASP A 104 4.62 -15.03 -2.90
C ASP A 104 3.37 -14.28 -2.38
N THR A 105 2.77 -14.71 -1.26
CA THR A 105 1.56 -14.11 -0.71
C THR A 105 1.75 -13.72 0.75
N LEU A 106 1.50 -12.46 1.06
CA LEU A 106 1.50 -11.96 2.43
C LEU A 106 0.14 -12.26 3.08
N GLN A 107 0.12 -13.24 3.98
CA GLN A 107 -1.07 -13.63 4.74
C GLN A 107 -1.20 -12.75 5.96
N LEU A 108 -2.25 -11.92 6.03
CA LEU A 108 -2.38 -10.86 7.03
C LEU A 108 -3.23 -11.26 8.23
N ASN A 109 -4.27 -12.05 8.00
CA ASN A 109 -5.08 -12.65 9.05
C ASN A 109 -5.84 -13.85 8.48
N ARG A 110 -5.51 -15.06 8.95
CA ARG A 110 -6.15 -16.30 8.50
C ARG A 110 -7.65 -16.35 8.86
N MET A 111 -8.09 -15.68 9.93
CA MET A 111 -9.51 -15.64 10.31
C MET A 111 -10.34 -14.67 9.45
N MET A 112 -9.72 -13.65 8.86
CA MET A 112 -10.39 -12.68 7.98
C MET A 112 -10.13 -12.94 6.48
N HIS A 113 -9.39 -14.01 6.15
CA HIS A 113 -8.97 -14.34 4.77
C HIS A 113 -8.35 -13.15 4.02
N LEU A 114 -7.64 -12.28 4.74
CA LEU A 114 -6.98 -11.13 4.15
C LEU A 114 -5.58 -11.55 3.70
N SER A 115 -5.34 -11.53 2.39
CA SER A 115 -4.05 -11.84 1.80
C SER A 115 -3.68 -10.83 0.72
N LEU A 116 -2.41 -10.45 0.63
CA LEU A 116 -1.91 -9.55 -0.39
C LEU A 116 -0.91 -10.27 -1.30
N MET A 117 -1.14 -10.15 -2.61
CA MET A 117 -0.21 -10.66 -3.62
C MET A 117 0.48 -9.49 -4.30
N LEU A 118 1.81 -9.54 -4.41
CA LEU A 118 2.54 -8.56 -5.21
C LEU A 118 2.40 -8.91 -6.70
N SER A 119 1.75 -8.02 -7.45
CA SER A 119 1.70 -8.12 -8.91
C SER A 119 3.07 -7.77 -9.49
N LYS A 120 3.79 -8.77 -10.02
CA LYS A 120 5.08 -8.58 -10.69
C LYS A 120 5.00 -7.67 -11.93
N ALA A 121 3.80 -7.56 -12.53
CA ALA A 121 3.58 -6.72 -13.71
C ALA A 121 3.35 -5.24 -13.38
N THR A 122 2.69 -4.94 -12.25
CA THR A 122 2.25 -3.58 -11.91
C THR A 122 2.95 -3.00 -10.68
N GLY A 123 3.67 -3.82 -9.90
CA GLY A 123 4.29 -3.40 -8.64
C GLY A 123 3.27 -3.03 -7.55
N LYS A 124 2.02 -3.47 -7.71
CA LYS A 124 0.91 -3.19 -6.79
C LYS A 124 0.62 -4.40 -5.91
N LEU A 125 0.08 -4.16 -4.72
CA LEU A 125 -0.49 -5.22 -3.90
C LEU A 125 -1.94 -5.43 -4.30
N ARG A 126 -2.32 -6.68 -4.50
CA ARG A 126 -3.65 -7.09 -4.91
C ARG A 126 -4.34 -7.89 -3.81
N PHE A 127 -5.58 -7.53 -3.52
CA PHE A 127 -6.50 -8.27 -2.66
C PHE A 127 -7.16 -9.44 -3.41
N PRO A 128 -7.71 -10.45 -2.72
CA PRO A 128 -8.33 -11.61 -3.36
C PRO A 128 -9.54 -11.28 -4.25
N ASP A 129 -10.22 -10.17 -3.96
CA ASP A 129 -11.36 -9.67 -4.73
C ASP A 129 -10.95 -8.93 -6.02
N GLY A 130 -9.65 -8.83 -6.28
CA GLY A 130 -9.08 -8.14 -7.45
C GLY A 130 -8.76 -6.67 -7.23
N THR A 131 -9.10 -6.09 -6.08
CA THR A 131 -8.78 -4.71 -5.74
C THR A 131 -7.26 -4.53 -5.62
N GLU A 132 -6.73 -3.40 -6.09
CA GLU A 132 -5.30 -3.12 -6.05
C GLU A 132 -4.99 -1.85 -5.25
N ILE A 133 -3.89 -1.90 -4.50
CA ILE A 133 -3.28 -0.74 -3.83
C ILE A 133 -1.87 -0.54 -4.35
N SER A 134 -1.49 0.72 -4.54
CA SER A 134 -0.17 1.13 -5.03
C SER A 134 0.70 1.62 -3.89
N ARG A 135 2.01 1.76 -4.15
CA ARG A 135 2.91 2.45 -3.23
C ARG A 135 2.42 3.86 -2.96
N ASP A 136 2.43 4.27 -1.69
CA ASP A 136 2.11 5.64 -1.29
C ASP A 136 3.39 6.49 -1.35
N THR A 137 3.42 7.44 -2.28
CA THR A 137 4.48 8.43 -2.43
C THR A 137 4.11 9.78 -1.82
N GLY A 138 2.93 9.88 -1.20
CA GLY A 138 2.34 11.09 -0.64
C GLY A 138 1.53 11.91 -1.65
N LYS A 139 1.59 11.59 -2.94
CA LYS A 139 0.84 12.29 -4.00
C LYS A 139 -0.51 11.66 -4.28
N GLU A 140 -0.65 10.37 -3.99
CA GLU A 140 -1.83 9.55 -4.26
C GLU A 140 -2.97 9.91 -3.31
N TYR A 141 -2.65 10.21 -2.04
CA TYR A 141 -3.65 10.52 -1.02
C TYR A 141 -4.62 11.64 -1.42
N PRO A 142 -4.16 12.86 -1.78
CA PRO A 142 -5.09 13.93 -2.17
C PRO A 142 -5.88 13.59 -3.44
N ALA A 143 -5.28 12.86 -4.39
CA ALA A 143 -5.94 12.47 -5.63
C ALA A 143 -7.08 11.45 -5.38
N LEU A 144 -6.80 10.40 -4.59
CA LEU A 144 -7.77 9.36 -4.24
C LEU A 144 -8.87 9.91 -3.33
N LYS A 145 -8.54 10.84 -2.43
CA LYS A 145 -9.53 11.53 -1.61
C LYS A 145 -10.51 12.36 -2.46
N GLU A 146 -10.00 13.05 -3.47
CA GLU A 146 -10.83 13.80 -4.42
C GLU A 146 -11.67 12.88 -5.32
N GLU A 147 -11.13 11.73 -5.72
CA GLU A 147 -11.89 10.69 -6.44
C GLU A 147 -13.09 10.22 -5.63
N LEU A 148 -12.88 9.88 -4.35
CA LEU A 148 -13.99 9.53 -3.45
C LEU A 148 -14.98 10.67 -3.25
N ARG A 149 -14.50 11.93 -3.22
CA ARG A 149 -15.39 13.10 -3.15
C ARG A 149 -16.30 13.17 -4.36
N LYS A 150 -15.76 12.96 -5.57
CA LYS A 150 -16.53 12.94 -6.82
C LYS A 150 -17.56 11.82 -6.83
N GLU A 151 -17.17 10.60 -6.45
CA GLU A 151 -18.12 9.48 -6.34
C GLU A 151 -19.28 9.80 -5.38
N MET A 152 -18.98 10.47 -4.27
CA MET A 152 -19.99 10.85 -3.29
C MET A 152 -20.88 11.98 -3.81
N HIS A 153 -20.32 12.93 -4.55
CA HIS A 153 -21.08 14.02 -5.16
C HIS A 153 -22.01 13.51 -6.27
N GLU A 154 -21.59 12.52 -7.06
CA GLU A 154 -22.46 11.86 -8.03
C GLU A 154 -23.65 11.16 -7.36
N LYS A 155 -23.43 10.54 -6.19
CA LYS A 155 -24.49 9.88 -5.40
C LYS A 155 -25.36 10.88 -4.64
N PHE A 156 -24.79 12.01 -4.23
CA PHE A 156 -25.43 13.05 -3.43
C PHE A 156 -25.05 14.44 -3.99
N PRO A 157 -25.72 14.92 -5.06
CA PRO A 157 -25.35 16.18 -5.71
C PRO A 157 -25.41 17.40 -4.80
N GLU A 158 -26.35 17.41 -3.85
CA GLU A 158 -26.52 18.49 -2.86
C GLU A 158 -25.60 18.32 -1.63
N ALA A 159 -24.59 17.44 -1.70
CA ALA A 159 -23.70 17.18 -0.58
C ALA A 159 -22.71 18.31 -0.33
N VAL A 160 -22.58 18.68 0.95
CA VAL A 160 -21.55 19.59 1.44
C VAL A 160 -20.45 18.77 2.10
N PHE A 161 -19.23 18.83 1.57
CA PHE A 161 -18.10 18.09 2.10
C PHE A 161 -17.21 18.99 2.96
N ARG A 162 -16.89 18.53 4.16
CA ARG A 162 -15.92 19.18 5.05
C ARG A 162 -14.77 18.25 5.38
N ASP A 163 -13.59 18.85 5.48
CA ASP A 163 -12.46 18.18 6.10
C ASP A 163 -12.53 18.40 7.60
N LYS A 164 -12.25 17.34 8.37
CA LYS A 164 -12.12 17.46 9.82
C LYS A 164 -10.98 18.45 10.08
N LYS A 165 -11.26 19.58 10.75
CA LYS A 165 -10.20 20.51 11.19
C LYS A 165 -9.26 19.72 12.11
N ALA A 166 -7.96 19.76 11.82
CA ALA A 166 -6.95 19.28 12.76
C ALA A 166 -7.16 20.01 14.09
N GLN A 167 -7.40 19.26 15.16
CA GLN A 167 -7.41 19.76 16.53
C GLN A 167 -5.99 19.81 17.07
#